data_AF-A0A3D3L0G1-F1
#
_entry.id   AF-A0A3D3L0G1-F1
#
_cell.length_a   1.000
_cell.length_b   1.000
_cell.length_c   1.000
_cell.angle_alpha   90.00
_cell.angle_beta   90.00
_cell.angle_gamma   90.00
#
_symmetry.space_group_name_H-M   'P 1'
#
loop_
_entity.id
_entity.type
_entity.pdbx_description
1 polymer ?
#
loop_
_entity_poly.entity_id
_entity_poly.type
_entity_poly.pdbx_seq_one_letter_code
_entity_poly.pdbx_strand_id
1 'polypeptide(L)'
;KLETRQTQSDPTFTFKLPVAVWLTGKQKPIIKNINITNKKNISLFSFNKKPLKVLLDPYHEVFRRLNPKEVPPNLGKAYGSEIKTALFPESNYSNELISGYKLFYKSIESTFNPPHINFKDNSRDMKATSNLWVFGKNNNLFNEIKSQLSQYDVKINDQGITLGESYFKWGNHSFVFALSHHNFDNKQMVWLISPSKKSIPGLIRKLPHYGKYGYLIFKGNEPENVAKGTWPSSPVGLDHTFTKGTYPLFPKAPLVKKKIKLEK
;
A
#
# COMPACT_ATOMS: atom_id res chain seq x y z
N LYS A 1 15.27 15.78 -20.87
CA LYS A 1 14.91 16.95 -20.02
C LYS A 1 14.10 16.44 -18.85
N LEU A 2 14.41 16.88 -17.63
CA LEU A 2 13.62 16.60 -16.43
C LEU A 2 13.18 17.94 -15.83
N GLU A 3 11.89 18.08 -15.56
CA GLU A 3 11.33 19.23 -14.86
C GLU A 3 10.88 18.79 -13.46
N THR A 4 11.32 19.52 -12.43
CA THR A 4 10.97 19.25 -11.03
C THR A 4 10.36 20.48 -10.41
N ARG A 5 9.34 20.28 -9.56
CA ARG A 5 8.62 21.38 -8.91
C ARG A 5 8.46 21.13 -7.41
N GLN A 6 8.59 22.18 -6.61
CA GLN A 6 8.22 22.24 -5.20
C GLN A 6 6.90 22.98 -5.07
N THR A 7 5.88 22.33 -4.51
CA THR A 7 4.50 22.85 -4.47
C THR A 7 4.06 23.34 -3.09
N GLN A 8 4.90 23.26 -2.06
CA GLN A 8 4.54 23.79 -0.74
C GLN A 8 4.42 25.33 -0.74
N SER A 9 3.65 25.90 0.19
CA SER A 9 3.49 27.35 0.36
C SER A 9 4.73 28.03 0.92
N ASP A 10 5.46 27.33 1.79
CA ASP A 10 6.68 27.84 2.45
C ASP A 10 7.78 28.19 1.45
N PRO A 11 8.81 28.96 1.84
CA PRO A 11 9.97 29.22 1.00
C PRO A 11 10.59 27.95 0.39
N THR A 12 11.31 28.12 -0.72
CA THR A 12 11.96 27.00 -1.40
C THR A 12 12.97 26.33 -0.48
N PHE A 13 12.88 25.00 -0.36
CA PHE A 13 13.88 24.23 0.37
C PHE A 13 14.98 23.78 -0.59
N THR A 14 16.25 24.04 -0.25
CA THR A 14 17.36 23.62 -1.11
C THR A 14 17.81 22.21 -0.74
N PHE A 15 17.82 21.30 -1.70
CA PHE A 15 18.25 19.90 -1.47
C PHE A 15 18.85 19.27 -2.72
N LYS A 16 19.49 18.11 -2.53
CA LYS A 16 19.98 17.26 -3.62
C LYS A 16 18.97 16.15 -3.90
N LEU A 17 18.46 16.09 -5.12
CA LEU A 17 17.58 15.02 -5.60
C LEU A 17 18.42 13.96 -6.33
N PRO A 18 18.59 12.75 -5.76
CA PRO A 18 19.21 11.65 -6.49
C PRO A 18 18.26 11.13 -7.58
N VAL A 19 18.81 10.89 -8.76
CA VAL A 19 18.10 10.37 -9.94
C VAL A 19 18.86 9.19 -10.49
N ALA A 20 18.22 8.02 -10.49
CA ALA A 20 18.73 6.82 -11.13
C ALA A 20 18.35 6.82 -12.61
N VAL A 21 19.32 6.51 -13.47
CA VAL A 21 19.11 6.36 -14.91
C VAL A 21 19.69 5.04 -15.39
N TRP A 22 18.86 4.16 -15.93
CA TRP A 22 19.29 2.94 -16.61
C TRP A 22 19.59 3.27 -18.06
N LEU A 23 20.74 2.80 -18.55
CA LEU A 23 21.22 3.04 -19.90
C LEU A 23 21.38 1.70 -20.64
N THR A 24 21.23 1.73 -21.95
CA THR A 24 21.44 0.55 -22.81
C THR A 24 22.83 -0.05 -22.61
N GLY A 25 22.91 -1.37 -22.46
CA GLY A 25 24.16 -2.11 -22.25
C GLY A 25 24.72 -2.05 -20.82
N LYS A 26 23.99 -1.47 -19.85
CA LYS A 26 24.39 -1.45 -18.44
C LYS A 26 23.33 -2.13 -17.55
N GLN A 27 23.77 -3.04 -16.68
CA GLN A 27 22.88 -3.67 -15.70
C GLN A 27 22.52 -2.75 -14.53
N LYS A 28 23.49 -1.96 -14.05
CA LYS A 28 23.30 -1.02 -12.93
C LYS A 28 22.93 0.38 -13.42
N PRO A 29 22.03 1.10 -12.74
CA PRO A 29 21.77 2.50 -13.06
C PRO A 29 23.00 3.35 -12.71
N ILE A 30 23.12 4.48 -13.41
CA ILE A 30 23.95 5.59 -12.92
C ILE A 30 23.09 6.47 -12.02
N ILE A 31 23.66 6.92 -10.90
CA ILE A 31 23.02 7.89 -10.01
C ILE A 31 23.58 9.28 -10.30
N LYS A 32 22.69 10.24 -10.56
CA LYS A 32 23.03 11.66 -10.73
C LYS A 32 22.28 12.46 -9.66
N ASN A 33 22.95 13.41 -9.03
CA ASN A 33 22.32 14.31 -8.08
C ASN A 33 22.00 15.64 -8.76
N ILE A 34 20.76 16.10 -8.64
CA ILE A 34 20.32 17.42 -9.09
C ILE A 34 20.24 18.33 -7.87
N ASN A 35 20.83 19.52 -7.97
CA ASN A 35 20.62 20.56 -6.96
C ASN A 35 19.27 21.24 -7.24
N ILE A 36 18.32 21.10 -6.34
CA ILE A 36 17.02 21.77 -6.37
C ILE A 36 17.16 23.04 -5.52
N THR A 37 17.17 24.21 -6.17
CA THR A 37 17.34 25.52 -5.50
C THR A 37 16.13 26.44 -5.67
N ASN A 38 15.31 26.21 -6.71
CA ASN A 38 14.11 27.00 -7.00
C ASN A 38 12.81 26.18 -6.90
N LYS A 39 11.65 26.86 -6.83
CA LYS A 39 10.32 26.22 -6.91
C LYS A 39 10.13 25.39 -8.18
N LYS A 40 10.73 25.82 -9.29
CA LYS A 40 10.75 25.09 -10.56
C LYS A 40 12.20 24.98 -11.01
N ASN A 41 12.68 23.77 -11.26
CA ASN A 41 14.00 23.53 -11.85
C ASN A 41 13.86 22.68 -13.11
N ILE A 42 14.66 23.03 -14.11
CA ILE A 42 14.81 22.24 -15.34
C ILE A 42 16.23 21.69 -15.34
N SER A 43 16.35 20.37 -15.41
CA SER A 43 17.62 19.66 -15.49
C SER A 43 17.76 18.98 -16.85
N LEU A 44 18.91 19.18 -17.48
CA LEU A 44 19.26 18.54 -18.74
C LEU A 44 20.32 17.47 -18.45
N PHE A 45 20.04 16.26 -18.94
CA PHE A 45 20.95 15.14 -18.86
C PHE A 45 21.33 14.72 -20.27
N SER A 46 22.63 14.59 -20.51
CA SER A 46 23.18 14.06 -21.74
C SER A 46 23.87 12.73 -21.44
N PHE A 47 23.55 11.72 -22.24
CA PHE A 47 24.11 10.38 -22.11
C PHE A 47 24.64 9.91 -23.47
N ASN A 48 25.77 9.23 -23.47
CA ASN A 48 26.35 8.60 -24.66
C ASN A 48 25.63 7.31 -25.09
N LYS A 49 24.73 6.80 -24.24
CA LYS A 49 23.90 5.62 -24.48
C LYS A 49 22.43 5.99 -24.25
N LYS A 50 21.54 5.30 -24.96
CA LYS A 50 20.09 5.52 -24.86
C LYS A 50 19.59 5.24 -23.43
N PRO A 51 18.85 6.17 -22.80
CA PRO A 51 18.20 5.94 -21.52
C PRO A 51 17.00 5.00 -21.67
N LEU A 52 16.86 4.09 -20.71
CA LEU A 52 15.85 3.03 -20.69
C LEU A 52 14.78 3.28 -19.63
N LYS A 53 15.21 3.75 -18.46
CA LYS A 53 14.34 4.12 -17.33
C LYS A 53 14.99 5.24 -16.52
N VAL A 54 14.17 6.11 -15.95
CA VAL A 54 14.55 7.10 -14.95
C VAL A 54 13.71 6.87 -13.69
N LEU A 55 14.33 6.95 -12.52
CA LEU A 55 13.65 6.90 -11.22
C LEU A 55 14.20 8.04 -10.34
N LEU A 56 13.31 8.89 -9.84
CA LEU A 56 13.61 9.93 -8.87
C LEU A 56 13.65 9.34 -7.46
N ASP A 57 14.55 9.85 -6.65
CA ASP A 57 14.73 9.46 -5.25
C ASP A 57 14.74 7.94 -5.02
N PRO A 58 15.63 7.19 -5.72
CA PRO A 58 15.58 5.73 -5.76
C PRO A 58 15.74 5.06 -4.38
N TYR A 59 16.33 5.76 -3.41
CA TYR A 59 16.58 5.25 -2.06
C TYR A 59 15.78 5.98 -0.97
N HIS A 60 14.78 6.78 -1.35
CA HIS A 60 13.92 7.52 -0.42
C HIS A 60 14.72 8.43 0.54
N GLU A 61 15.71 9.15 0.02
CA GLU A 61 16.62 10.01 0.78
C GLU A 61 16.10 11.45 0.89
N VAL A 62 15.08 11.82 0.10
CA VAL A 62 14.52 13.16 0.10
C VAL A 62 13.32 13.24 1.04
N PHE A 63 13.38 14.19 1.99
CA PHE A 63 12.23 14.50 2.84
C PHE A 63 11.17 15.25 2.04
N ARG A 64 10.12 14.53 1.62
CA ARG A 64 8.98 15.07 0.87
C ARG A 64 7.69 14.45 1.35
N ARG A 65 6.57 15.13 1.08
CA ARG A 65 5.25 14.51 1.17
C ARG A 65 5.13 13.46 0.06
N LEU A 66 4.80 12.22 0.43
CA LEU A 66 4.57 11.15 -0.52
C LEU A 66 3.26 11.39 -1.26
N ASN A 67 3.22 11.09 -2.56
CA ASN A 67 1.95 10.97 -3.25
C ASN A 67 1.13 9.86 -2.56
N PRO A 68 -0.17 10.06 -2.30
CA PRO A 68 -1.01 9.01 -1.69
C PRO A 68 -0.97 7.66 -2.42
N LYS A 69 -0.68 7.64 -3.73
CA LYS A 69 -0.53 6.44 -4.55
C LYS A 69 0.81 5.71 -4.36
N GLU A 70 1.80 6.34 -3.73
CA GLU A 70 3.08 5.70 -3.38
C GLU A 70 2.99 4.89 -2.08
N VAL A 71 2.07 5.29 -1.19
CA VAL A 71 1.86 4.64 0.10
C VAL A 71 1.01 3.39 -0.10
N PRO A 72 1.53 2.18 0.19
CA PRO A 72 0.75 0.96 0.04
C PRO A 72 -0.48 0.97 0.95
N PRO A 73 -1.61 0.39 0.50
CA PRO A 73 -2.80 0.30 1.33
C PRO A 73 -2.54 -0.56 2.57
N ASN A 74 -3.09 -0.14 3.71
CA ASN A 74 -2.89 -0.81 5.00
C ASN A 74 -4.10 -0.59 5.91
N LEU A 75 -4.26 -1.48 6.89
CA LEU A 75 -5.40 -1.42 7.81
C LEU A 75 -5.43 -0.17 8.67
N GLY A 76 -4.28 0.39 9.04
CA GLY A 76 -4.19 1.57 9.89
C GLY A 76 -4.85 2.78 9.22
N LYS A 77 -4.58 2.99 7.93
CA LYS A 77 -5.24 4.03 7.14
C LYS A 77 -6.74 3.75 6.92
N ALA A 78 -7.14 2.48 6.81
CA ALA A 78 -8.56 2.11 6.74
C ALA A 78 -9.33 2.43 8.03
N TYR A 79 -8.77 2.07 9.19
CA TYR A 79 -9.36 2.40 10.49
C TYR A 79 -9.35 3.91 10.78
N GLY A 80 -8.30 4.61 10.37
CA GLY A 80 -8.15 6.05 10.55
C GLY A 80 -8.97 6.90 9.57
N SER A 81 -9.69 6.30 8.62
CA SER A 81 -10.52 7.05 7.67
C SER A 81 -11.72 7.70 8.35
N GLU A 82 -12.00 8.95 8.00
CA GLU A 82 -13.12 9.74 8.55
C GLU A 82 -14.47 9.12 8.21
N ILE A 83 -14.65 8.71 6.95
CA ILE A 83 -15.87 8.09 6.45
C ILE A 83 -15.59 6.61 6.23
N LYS A 84 -16.38 5.74 6.87
CA LYS A 84 -16.31 4.29 6.67
C LYS A 84 -17.66 3.84 6.13
N THR A 85 -17.68 3.27 4.93
CA THR A 85 -18.90 2.67 4.35
C THR A 85 -18.75 1.16 4.25
N ALA A 86 -19.86 0.45 4.15
CA ALA A 86 -19.86 -1.00 3.99
C ALA A 86 -20.54 -1.46 2.70
N LEU A 87 -19.97 -2.49 2.09
CA LEU A 87 -20.59 -3.32 1.07
C LEU A 87 -20.73 -4.73 1.65
N PHE A 88 -21.96 -5.22 1.75
CA PHE A 88 -22.26 -6.56 2.24
C PHE A 88 -22.46 -7.55 1.08
N PRO A 89 -22.32 -8.88 1.32
CA PRO A 89 -22.58 -9.87 0.30
C PRO A 89 -24.02 -9.81 -0.23
N GLU A 90 -24.21 -10.15 -1.50
CA GLU A 90 -25.54 -10.38 -2.07
C GLU A 90 -26.21 -11.60 -1.38
N SER A 91 -27.54 -11.57 -1.26
CA SER A 91 -28.44 -12.31 -0.33
C SER A 91 -28.38 -13.85 -0.33
N ASN A 92 -27.42 -14.47 -0.99
CA ASN A 92 -27.31 -15.93 -1.15
C ASN A 92 -26.46 -16.61 -0.05
N TYR A 93 -26.20 -15.93 1.09
CA TYR A 93 -25.48 -16.48 2.25
C TYR A 93 -26.42 -16.71 3.43
N SER A 94 -26.01 -17.57 4.37
CA SER A 94 -26.74 -17.72 5.63
C SER A 94 -26.93 -16.36 6.30
N ASN A 95 -28.16 -16.06 6.70
CA ASN A 95 -28.53 -14.84 7.41
C ASN A 95 -27.62 -14.59 8.64
N GLU A 96 -27.06 -15.67 9.20
CA GLU A 96 -26.14 -15.64 10.33
C GLU A 96 -24.79 -14.95 10.00
N LEU A 97 -24.10 -15.31 8.93
CA LEU A 97 -22.79 -14.70 8.62
C LEU A 97 -22.93 -13.22 8.26
N ILE A 98 -23.99 -12.85 7.54
CA ILE A 98 -24.32 -11.45 7.24
C ILE A 98 -24.53 -10.66 8.54
N SER A 99 -25.23 -11.24 9.53
CA SER A 99 -25.37 -10.60 10.85
C SER A 99 -24.02 -10.38 11.54
N GLY A 100 -23.08 -11.32 11.38
CA GLY A 100 -21.69 -11.17 11.84
C GLY A 100 -20.99 -9.98 11.18
N TYR A 101 -21.04 -9.87 9.85
CA TYR A 101 -20.45 -8.73 9.16
C TYR A 101 -21.06 -7.39 9.58
N LYS A 102 -22.38 -7.33 9.78
CA LYS A 102 -23.04 -6.12 10.30
C LYS A 102 -22.55 -5.75 11.70
N LEU A 103 -22.36 -6.74 12.59
CA LEU A 103 -21.75 -6.52 13.90
C LEU A 103 -20.31 -5.99 13.78
N PHE A 104 -19.52 -6.54 12.87
CA PHE A 104 -18.17 -6.06 12.59
C PHE A 104 -18.21 -4.59 12.16
N TYR A 105 -19.03 -4.25 11.16
CA TYR A 105 -19.16 -2.88 10.67
C TYR A 105 -19.56 -1.90 11.78
N LYS A 106 -20.54 -2.26 12.62
CA LYS A 106 -20.96 -1.42 13.76
C LYS A 106 -19.82 -1.13 14.74
N SER A 107 -18.88 -2.07 14.92
CA SER A 107 -17.72 -1.88 15.81
C SER A 107 -16.71 -0.85 15.29
N ILE A 108 -16.63 -0.67 13.98
CA ILE A 108 -15.67 0.25 13.35
C ILE A 108 -16.29 1.60 13.04
N GLU A 109 -17.61 1.67 12.85
CA GLU A 109 -18.37 2.90 12.66
C GLU A 109 -18.36 3.76 13.94
N SER A 110 -18.49 3.14 15.12
CA SER A 110 -18.51 3.82 16.42
C SER A 110 -17.13 4.32 16.89
N THR A 111 -16.05 3.88 16.26
CA THR A 111 -14.67 4.24 16.65
C THR A 111 -14.26 5.54 15.95
N PHE A 112 -14.78 6.68 16.41
CA PHE A 112 -14.48 8.01 15.86
C PHE A 112 -13.23 8.68 16.48
N ASN A 113 -12.50 8.01 17.38
CA ASN A 113 -11.27 8.56 17.94
C ASN A 113 -10.03 7.85 17.39
N PRO A 114 -9.33 8.43 16.38
CA PRO A 114 -8.02 7.94 16.03
C PRO A 114 -7.07 8.13 17.23
N PRO A 115 -6.37 7.08 17.69
CA PRO A 115 -5.30 7.24 18.65
C PRO A 115 -4.15 8.02 17.99
N HIS A 116 -4.02 9.29 18.37
CA HIS A 116 -2.83 10.13 18.22
C HIS A 116 -2.19 10.21 16.82
N ILE A 117 -2.71 11.07 15.92
CA ILE A 117 -1.87 11.78 14.93
C ILE A 117 -2.40 13.21 14.77
N ASN A 118 -2.12 14.07 15.75
CA ASN A 118 -2.24 15.52 15.60
C ASN A 118 -0.97 16.05 14.89
N PHE A 119 -0.88 15.86 13.58
CA PHE A 119 -0.18 16.86 12.77
C PHE A 119 -1.25 17.89 12.38
N LYS A 120 -1.18 19.09 12.96
CA LYS A 120 -1.95 20.25 12.52
C LYS A 120 -1.52 20.61 11.09
N ASP A 121 -2.00 19.87 10.11
CA ASP A 121 -1.86 20.22 8.70
C ASP A 121 -3.04 21.15 8.36
N ASN A 122 -2.82 22.45 8.52
CA ASN A 122 -3.77 23.51 8.17
C ASN A 122 -3.92 23.65 6.64
N SER A 123 -4.16 22.54 5.92
CA SER A 123 -4.42 22.57 4.49
C SER A 123 -5.93 22.46 4.24
N ARG A 124 -6.51 23.55 3.70
CA ARG A 124 -7.94 23.72 3.43
C ARG A 124 -8.48 22.85 2.26
N ASP A 125 -7.75 21.81 1.84
CA ASP A 125 -8.05 21.02 0.62
C ASP A 125 -8.11 19.49 0.82
N MET A 126 -8.00 18.99 2.05
CA MET A 126 -8.18 17.55 2.28
C MET A 126 -9.66 17.17 2.19
N LYS A 127 -10.09 16.64 1.03
CA LYS A 127 -11.33 15.87 0.94
C LYS A 127 -11.33 14.81 2.04
N ALA A 128 -12.43 14.71 2.79
CA ALA A 128 -12.61 13.72 3.85
C ALA A 128 -12.13 12.34 3.41
N THR A 129 -11.26 11.70 4.20
CA THR A 129 -10.75 10.37 3.87
C THR A 129 -11.88 9.36 3.99
N SER A 130 -12.17 8.62 2.92
CA SER A 130 -13.22 7.59 2.92
C SER A 130 -12.66 6.21 2.61
N ASN A 131 -13.10 5.21 3.35
CA ASN A 131 -12.77 3.81 3.14
C ASN A 131 -14.04 2.97 2.95
N LEU A 132 -13.99 2.01 2.03
CA LEU A 132 -15.03 1.01 1.81
C LEU A 132 -14.64 -0.33 2.44
N TRP A 133 -15.43 -0.82 3.38
CA TRP A 133 -15.33 -2.17 3.93
C TRP A 133 -16.21 -3.13 3.14
N VAL A 134 -15.58 -3.99 2.35
CA VAL A 134 -16.26 -5.03 1.57
C VAL A 134 -16.25 -6.32 2.36
N PHE A 135 -17.42 -6.86 2.63
CA PHE A 135 -17.60 -8.08 3.40
C PHE A 135 -17.95 -9.26 2.49
N GLY A 136 -17.32 -10.41 2.75
CA GLY A 136 -17.53 -11.68 2.07
C GLY A 136 -17.12 -11.70 0.60
N LYS A 137 -17.13 -12.90 0.01
CA LYS A 137 -16.64 -13.11 -1.37
C LYS A 137 -17.65 -12.82 -2.48
N ASN A 138 -18.95 -12.85 -2.18
CA ASN A 138 -19.98 -12.64 -3.19
C ASN A 138 -20.44 -11.18 -3.19
N ASN A 139 -19.72 -10.35 -3.93
CA ASN A 139 -20.01 -8.94 -4.08
C ASN A 139 -19.62 -8.50 -5.50
N ASN A 140 -20.21 -7.40 -5.97
CA ASN A 140 -19.97 -6.84 -7.31
C ASN A 140 -18.51 -6.36 -7.54
N LEU A 141 -17.72 -6.14 -6.49
CA LEU A 141 -16.30 -5.76 -6.59
C LEU A 141 -15.35 -6.97 -6.63
N PHE A 142 -15.84 -8.21 -6.54
CA PHE A 142 -15.00 -9.40 -6.48
C PHE A 142 -14.00 -9.49 -7.64
N ASN A 143 -14.43 -9.19 -8.87
CA ASN A 143 -13.56 -9.26 -10.05
C ASN A 143 -12.50 -8.15 -10.05
N GLU A 144 -12.84 -6.95 -9.59
CA GLU A 144 -11.88 -5.84 -9.42
C GLU A 144 -10.83 -6.21 -8.37
N ILE A 145 -11.29 -6.69 -7.20
CA ILE A 145 -10.42 -7.15 -6.10
C ILE A 145 -9.49 -8.27 -6.58
N LYS A 146 -10.01 -9.26 -7.29
CA LYS A 146 -9.23 -10.38 -7.85
C LYS A 146 -8.17 -9.89 -8.84
N SER A 147 -8.54 -8.96 -9.72
CA SER A 147 -7.60 -8.35 -10.68
C SER A 147 -6.46 -7.62 -9.95
N GLN A 148 -6.78 -6.82 -8.95
CA GLN A 148 -5.78 -6.08 -8.17
C GLN A 148 -4.88 -7.03 -7.37
N LEU A 149 -5.43 -8.03 -6.70
CA LEU A 149 -4.67 -9.02 -5.93
C LEU A 149 -3.71 -9.83 -6.81
N SER A 150 -4.06 -10.07 -8.08
CA SER A 150 -3.17 -10.73 -9.04
C SER A 150 -1.89 -9.92 -9.33
N GLN A 151 -1.92 -8.59 -9.19
CA GLN A 151 -0.74 -7.73 -9.33
C GLN A 151 0.26 -7.90 -8.19
N TYR A 152 -0.19 -8.50 -7.08
CA TYR A 152 0.63 -8.86 -5.92
C TYR A 152 0.91 -10.36 -5.86
N ASP A 153 0.80 -11.07 -7.00
CA ASP A 153 0.97 -12.52 -7.13
C ASP A 153 0.04 -13.35 -6.24
N VAL A 154 -1.10 -12.77 -5.82
CA VAL A 154 -2.13 -13.48 -5.05
C VAL A 154 -3.11 -14.14 -6.03
N LYS A 155 -3.22 -15.47 -5.95
CA LYS A 155 -4.10 -16.25 -6.82
C LYS A 155 -5.35 -16.66 -6.08
N ILE A 156 -6.51 -16.39 -6.66
CA ILE A 156 -7.82 -16.74 -6.09
C ILE A 156 -8.49 -17.81 -6.95
N ASN A 157 -8.93 -18.89 -6.32
CA ASN A 157 -9.76 -19.93 -6.92
C ASN A 157 -11.02 -20.19 -6.06
N ASP A 158 -11.84 -21.13 -6.50
CA ASP A 158 -13.14 -21.41 -5.86
C ASP A 158 -13.01 -22.01 -4.45
N GLN A 159 -11.85 -22.60 -4.13
CA GLN A 159 -11.59 -23.30 -2.88
C GLN A 159 -10.78 -22.46 -1.87
N GLY A 160 -10.05 -21.45 -2.34
CA GLY A 160 -9.21 -20.62 -1.48
C GLY A 160 -8.32 -19.60 -2.20
N ILE A 161 -7.30 -19.15 -1.48
CA ILE A 161 -6.29 -18.20 -1.93
C ILE A 161 -4.90 -18.84 -1.83
N THR A 162 -4.09 -18.67 -2.86
CA THR A 162 -2.65 -18.90 -2.82
C THR A 162 -1.92 -17.57 -2.68
N LEU A 163 -1.03 -17.49 -1.69
CA LEU A 163 -0.15 -16.35 -1.43
C LEU A 163 1.27 -16.88 -1.26
N GLY A 164 2.17 -16.49 -2.17
CA GLY A 164 3.49 -17.11 -2.27
C GLY A 164 3.36 -18.62 -2.51
N GLU A 165 4.00 -19.42 -1.66
CA GLU A 165 3.97 -20.89 -1.73
C GLU A 165 2.84 -21.50 -0.88
N SER A 166 2.12 -20.68 -0.10
CA SER A 166 1.11 -21.16 0.84
C SER A 166 -0.30 -21.09 0.26
N TYR A 167 -1.12 -22.10 0.57
CA TYR A 167 -2.52 -22.17 0.17
C TYR A 167 -3.47 -22.16 1.37
N PHE A 168 -4.50 -21.31 1.31
CA PHE A 168 -5.43 -21.07 2.40
C PHE A 168 -6.88 -21.29 1.91
N LYS A 169 -7.56 -22.27 2.51
CA LYS A 169 -8.96 -22.63 2.16
C LYS A 169 -9.96 -21.61 2.69
N TRP A 170 -10.97 -21.26 1.88
CA TRP A 170 -12.06 -20.36 2.28
C TRP A 170 -12.80 -20.81 3.53
N GLY A 171 -13.12 -22.11 3.62
CA GLY A 171 -13.95 -22.65 4.70
C GLY A 171 -13.29 -22.72 6.08
N ASN A 172 -11.98 -22.46 6.18
CA ASN A 172 -11.24 -22.54 7.46
C ASN A 172 -10.47 -21.25 7.79
N HIS A 173 -10.43 -20.28 6.87
CA HIS A 173 -9.63 -19.08 7.04
C HIS A 173 -10.46 -17.82 6.86
N SER A 174 -10.17 -16.84 7.71
CA SER A 174 -10.59 -15.46 7.50
C SER A 174 -9.49 -14.72 6.75
N PHE A 175 -9.89 -13.87 5.82
CA PHE A 175 -8.98 -13.10 4.98
C PHE A 175 -9.28 -11.63 5.14
N VAL A 176 -8.23 -10.83 5.25
CA VAL A 176 -8.33 -9.37 5.31
C VAL A 176 -7.30 -8.79 4.36
N PHE A 177 -7.75 -8.03 3.37
CA PHE A 177 -6.88 -7.35 2.41
C PHE A 177 -7.22 -5.86 2.40
N ALA A 178 -6.25 -5.02 2.74
CA ALA A 178 -6.33 -3.59 2.48
C ALA A 178 -5.87 -3.32 1.05
N LEU A 179 -6.67 -2.60 0.28
CA LEU A 179 -6.54 -2.42 -1.15
C LEU A 179 -6.76 -0.95 -1.54
N SER A 180 -6.26 -0.56 -2.71
CA SER A 180 -6.53 0.76 -3.30
C SER A 180 -7.85 0.72 -4.06
N HIS A 181 -8.72 1.70 -3.88
CA HIS A 181 -9.95 1.81 -4.66
C HIS A 181 -9.67 2.67 -5.91
N HIS A 182 -9.30 2.01 -7.01
CA HIS A 182 -8.67 2.67 -8.17
C HIS A 182 -9.53 3.74 -8.86
N ASN A 183 -10.85 3.67 -8.71
CA ASN A 183 -11.79 4.60 -9.32
C ASN A 183 -11.97 5.91 -8.54
N PHE A 184 -11.36 6.05 -7.36
CA PHE A 184 -11.51 7.26 -6.54
C PHE A 184 -10.20 7.68 -5.88
N ASP A 185 -9.80 8.93 -6.12
CA ASP A 185 -8.59 9.48 -5.51
C ASP A 185 -8.65 9.38 -3.99
N ASN A 186 -7.56 8.82 -3.43
CA ASN A 186 -7.33 8.65 -2.00
C ASN A 186 -8.35 7.77 -1.25
N LYS A 187 -9.13 6.94 -1.94
CA LYS A 187 -10.03 5.96 -1.30
C LYS A 187 -9.34 4.60 -1.19
N GLN A 188 -9.44 4.01 -0.01
CA GLN A 188 -9.00 2.64 0.24
C GLN A 188 -10.20 1.73 0.40
N MET A 189 -9.95 0.44 0.24
CA MET A 189 -10.92 -0.62 0.47
C MET A 189 -10.33 -1.65 1.41
N VAL A 190 -11.13 -2.22 2.30
CA VAL A 190 -10.77 -3.42 3.04
C VAL A 190 -11.70 -4.54 2.64
N TRP A 191 -11.16 -5.62 2.08
CA TRP A 191 -11.93 -6.82 1.81
C TRP A 191 -11.76 -7.80 2.97
N LEU A 192 -12.85 -8.05 3.71
CA LEU A 192 -12.90 -8.95 4.85
C LEU A 192 -13.80 -10.15 4.54
N ILE A 193 -13.23 -11.34 4.64
CA ILE A 193 -13.94 -12.61 4.48
C ILE A 193 -13.76 -13.39 5.76
N SER A 194 -14.84 -14.00 6.23
CA SER A 194 -14.85 -14.87 7.39
C SER A 194 -15.53 -16.19 7.03
N PRO A 195 -15.01 -17.35 7.49
CA PRO A 195 -15.62 -18.65 7.20
C PRO A 195 -16.93 -18.86 7.99
N SER A 196 -17.09 -18.14 9.11
CA SER A 196 -18.28 -18.24 9.97
C SER A 196 -18.52 -16.95 10.77
N LYS A 197 -19.70 -16.82 11.39
CA LYS A 197 -19.99 -15.75 12.36
C LYS A 197 -19.13 -15.88 13.63
N LYS A 198 -18.74 -17.10 14.01
CA LYS A 198 -18.01 -17.38 15.26
C LYS A 198 -16.63 -16.73 15.30
N SER A 199 -15.98 -16.53 14.16
CA SER A 199 -14.69 -15.81 14.06
C SER A 199 -14.79 -14.30 14.16
N ILE A 200 -15.97 -13.72 13.93
CA ILE A 200 -16.14 -12.25 13.87
C ILE A 200 -15.72 -11.54 15.17
N PRO A 201 -16.13 -11.97 16.39
CA PRO A 201 -15.73 -11.29 17.63
C PRO A 201 -14.21 -11.26 17.81
N GLY A 202 -13.52 -12.35 17.47
CA GLY A 202 -12.07 -12.42 17.50
C GLY A 202 -11.41 -11.47 16.50
N LEU A 203 -11.97 -11.35 15.29
CA LEU A 203 -11.48 -10.40 14.27
C LEU A 203 -11.66 -8.95 14.72
N ILE A 204 -12.83 -8.58 15.28
CA ILE A 204 -13.09 -7.25 15.82
C ILE A 204 -12.03 -6.86 16.85
N ARG A 205 -11.72 -7.78 17.78
CA ARG A 205 -10.72 -7.55 18.82
C ARG A 205 -9.29 -7.45 18.27
N LYS A 206 -8.93 -8.29 17.30
CA LYS A 206 -7.53 -8.44 16.86
C LYS A 206 -7.11 -7.39 15.82
N LEU A 207 -7.96 -7.11 14.83
CA LEU A 207 -7.58 -6.30 13.67
C LEU A 207 -7.08 -4.87 13.97
N PRO A 208 -7.56 -4.14 14.99
CA PRO A 208 -7.02 -2.83 15.35
C PRO A 208 -5.51 -2.84 15.65
N HIS A 209 -4.95 -3.96 16.11
CA HIS A 209 -3.53 -4.09 16.42
C HIS A 209 -2.65 -4.35 15.18
N TYR A 210 -3.24 -4.53 14.00
CA TYR A 210 -2.54 -4.88 12.76
C TYR A 210 -2.45 -3.72 11.76
N GLY A 211 -2.47 -2.47 12.23
CA GLY A 211 -2.55 -1.28 11.39
C GLY A 211 -1.50 -1.21 10.26
N LYS A 212 -0.27 -1.65 10.48
CA LYS A 212 0.79 -1.58 9.44
C LYS A 212 0.60 -2.54 8.27
N TYR A 213 -0.24 -3.56 8.39
CA TYR A 213 -0.30 -4.66 7.42
C TYR A 213 -1.28 -4.37 6.28
N GLY A 214 -0.90 -4.81 5.08
CA GLY A 214 -1.71 -4.77 3.87
C GLY A 214 -2.59 -6.02 3.71
N TYR A 215 -2.18 -7.15 4.28
CA TYR A 215 -3.01 -8.34 4.35
C TYR A 215 -2.80 -9.14 5.63
N LEU A 216 -3.83 -9.89 6.01
CA LEU A 216 -3.85 -10.83 7.13
C LEU A 216 -4.67 -12.06 6.76
N ILE A 217 -4.21 -13.23 7.21
CA ILE A 217 -4.95 -14.48 7.13
C ILE A 217 -5.03 -15.05 8.53
N PHE A 218 -6.23 -15.39 8.95
CA PHE A 218 -6.50 -16.03 10.24
C PHE A 218 -7.09 -17.42 10.05
N LYS A 219 -6.81 -18.35 10.96
CA LYS A 219 -7.37 -19.70 10.95
C LYS A 219 -8.34 -19.91 12.11
N GLY A 220 -9.44 -20.60 11.84
CA GLY A 220 -10.40 -21.05 12.85
C GLY A 220 -11.34 -19.97 13.41
N ASN A 221 -12.22 -20.40 14.31
CA ASN A 221 -13.23 -19.55 14.96
C ASN A 221 -12.63 -18.65 16.05
N GLU A 222 -11.52 -19.04 16.64
CA GLU A 222 -10.68 -18.15 17.45
C GLU A 222 -9.52 -17.70 16.56
N PRO A 223 -9.68 -16.62 15.79
CA PRO A 223 -8.83 -16.35 14.63
C PRO A 223 -7.35 -16.24 15.01
N GLU A 224 -6.58 -17.28 14.73
CA GLU A 224 -5.12 -17.33 14.91
C GLU A 224 -4.45 -16.75 13.67
N ASN A 225 -3.51 -15.82 13.81
CA ASN A 225 -2.83 -15.23 12.65
C ASN A 225 -1.86 -16.25 12.05
N VAL A 226 -2.11 -16.67 10.80
CA VAL A 226 -1.28 -17.65 10.08
C VAL A 226 -0.51 -17.04 8.91
N ALA A 227 -0.89 -15.85 8.47
CA ALA A 227 -0.10 -15.05 7.53
C ALA A 227 -0.37 -13.55 7.72
N LYS A 228 0.65 -12.75 7.42
CA LYS A 228 0.59 -11.28 7.41
C LYS A 228 1.69 -10.69 6.55
N GLY A 229 1.44 -9.53 5.97
CA GLY A 229 2.47 -8.81 5.24
C GLY A 229 2.02 -7.42 4.79
N THR A 230 2.95 -6.72 4.14
CA THR A 230 2.75 -5.38 3.60
C THR A 230 2.86 -5.43 2.09
N TRP A 231 2.07 -4.61 1.40
CA TRP A 231 2.23 -4.48 -0.05
C TRP A 231 3.50 -3.70 -0.38
N PRO A 232 4.12 -3.98 -1.55
CA PRO A 232 5.22 -3.15 -2.03
C PRO A 232 4.75 -1.71 -2.24
N SER A 233 5.65 -0.75 -1.97
CA SER A 233 5.43 0.64 -2.35
C SER A 233 5.43 0.78 -3.87
N SER A 234 4.75 1.82 -4.34
CA SER A 234 4.67 2.13 -5.77
C SER A 234 5.50 3.37 -6.08
N PRO A 235 6.39 3.37 -7.09
CA PRO A 235 7.11 4.57 -7.50
C PRO A 235 6.25 5.49 -8.38
N VAL A 236 4.92 5.39 -8.32
CA VAL A 236 3.99 6.18 -9.15
C VAL A 236 4.31 7.66 -9.06
N GLY A 237 4.55 8.27 -10.22
CA GLY A 237 4.91 9.68 -10.34
C GLY A 237 6.38 10.01 -10.12
N LEU A 238 7.21 9.03 -9.74
CA LEU A 238 8.66 9.19 -9.58
C LEU A 238 9.47 8.54 -10.69
N ASP A 239 8.87 7.66 -11.48
CA ASP A 239 9.58 6.96 -12.53
C ASP A 239 9.00 7.21 -13.92
N HIS A 240 9.86 7.00 -14.92
CA HIS A 240 9.45 6.97 -16.31
C HIS A 240 10.24 5.88 -17.02
N THR A 241 9.53 4.97 -17.67
CA THR A 241 10.11 3.85 -18.41
C THR A 241 10.00 4.13 -19.91
N PHE A 242 11.13 4.40 -20.56
CA PHE A 242 11.21 4.69 -22.00
C PHE A 242 11.13 3.42 -22.85
N THR A 243 11.54 2.28 -22.30
CA THR A 243 11.54 0.99 -22.98
C THR A 243 11.14 -0.08 -21.97
N LYS A 244 10.17 -0.94 -22.30
CA LYS A 244 9.74 -2.01 -21.38
C LYS A 244 10.90 -2.95 -21.08
N GLY A 245 11.04 -3.35 -19.82
CA GLY A 245 12.11 -4.22 -19.36
C GLY A 245 12.21 -4.26 -17.82
N THR A 246 13.08 -5.11 -17.32
CA THR A 246 13.36 -5.22 -15.88
C THR A 246 14.57 -4.36 -15.54
N TYR A 247 14.39 -3.46 -14.57
CA TYR A 247 15.40 -2.46 -14.18
C TYR A 247 15.67 -2.57 -12.68
N PRO A 248 16.50 -3.53 -12.25
CA PRO A 248 16.76 -3.72 -10.83
C PRO A 248 17.50 -2.52 -10.27
N LEU A 249 17.04 -2.06 -9.10
CA LEU A 249 17.77 -1.12 -8.26
C LEU A 249 18.52 -1.92 -7.19
N PHE A 250 19.84 -1.77 -7.17
CA PHE A 250 20.68 -2.48 -6.21
C PHE A 250 20.71 -1.75 -4.87
N PRO A 251 20.78 -2.46 -3.73
CA PRO A 251 20.86 -1.83 -2.42
C PRO A 251 22.02 -0.83 -2.34
N LYS A 252 21.77 0.32 -1.71
CA LYS A 252 22.84 1.27 -1.39
C LYS A 252 23.71 0.69 -0.27
N ALA A 253 25.03 0.89 -0.36
CA ALA A 253 25.91 0.54 0.73
C ALA A 253 25.49 1.29 2.01
N PRO A 254 25.48 0.63 3.18
CA PRO A 254 25.10 1.28 4.43
C PRO A 254 26.04 2.46 4.71
N LEU A 255 25.47 3.55 5.23
CA LEU A 255 26.22 4.75 5.62
C LEU A 255 27.29 4.45 6.68
N VAL A 256 27.04 3.44 7.52
CA VAL A 256 27.99 2.93 8.50
C VAL A 256 28.44 1.54 8.09
N LYS A 257 29.73 1.40 7.80
CA LYS A 257 30.37 0.08 7.67
C LYS A 257 30.52 -0.51 9.08
N LYS A 258 29.65 -1.44 9.48
CA LYS A 258 29.89 -2.21 10.71
C LYS A 258 31.20 -2.98 10.53
N LYS A 259 32.20 -2.68 11.35
CA LYS A 259 33.36 -3.59 11.50
C LYS A 259 32.82 -4.86 12.16
N ILE A 260 32.78 -5.95 11.41
CA ILE A 260 32.51 -7.27 11.98
C ILE A 260 33.76 -7.59 12.81
N LYS A 261 33.66 -7.53 14.14
CA LYS A 261 34.62 -8.20 15.02
C LYS A 261 34.35 -9.69 14.85
N LEU A 262 35.26 -10.38 14.19
CA LEU A 262 35.37 -11.83 14.33
C LEU A 262 35.82 -12.07 15.77
N GLU A 263 34.90 -12.49 16.63
CA GLU A 263 35.27 -13.07 17.92
C GLU A 263 35.99 -14.39 17.62
N LYS A 264 37.21 -14.51 18.17
CA LYS A 264 38.03 -15.72 18.13
C LYS A 264 37.52 -16.73 19.14
#